data_AF-A0AA35TJ24-F1
#
_entry.id   AF-A0AA35TJ24-F1
#
_cell.length_a   1.000
_cell.length_b   1.000
_cell.length_c   1.000
_cell.angle_alpha   90.00
_cell.angle_beta   90.00
_cell.angle_gamma   90.00
#
_symmetry.space_group_name_H-M   'P 1'
#
loop_
_entity.id
_entity.type
_entity.pdbx_description
1 polymer ?
#
loop_
_entity_poly.entity_id
_entity_poly.type
_entity_poly.pdbx_seq_one_letter_code
_entity_poly.pdbx_strand_id
1 'polypeptide(L)'
;MAAGSDSAVAKASFELANSIRAVPSADAVFRYDHKKQQELLVKKPWTNDPHYFKTVQISALALLKMVMHARSGGRLEVMGLMLGKIDGPNMVVMDTFALPVEGTETRVNAQAAAYEYMSTYIEAAK
;
A
#
# COMPACT_ATOMS: atom_id res chain seq x y z
N MET A 1 -30.14 -19.16 1.60
CA MET A 1 -29.08 -18.78 0.63
C MET A 1 -29.27 -17.32 0.19
N ALA A 2 -28.87 -16.35 1.01
CA ALA A 2 -29.03 -14.91 0.75
C ALA A 2 -27.73 -14.09 0.95
N ALA A 3 -26.57 -14.74 1.07
CA ALA A 3 -25.31 -14.06 1.40
C ALA A 3 -24.66 -13.30 0.21
N GLY A 4 -25.14 -13.51 -1.02
CA GLY A 4 -24.59 -12.91 -2.23
C GLY A 4 -25.00 -11.46 -2.48
N SER A 5 -26.19 -11.04 -2.01
CA SER A 5 -26.67 -9.66 -2.19
C SER A 5 -26.00 -8.68 -1.23
N ASP A 6 -25.83 -9.08 0.02
CA ASP A 6 -25.43 -8.17 1.09
C ASP A 6 -23.94 -7.78 0.99
N SER A 7 -23.09 -8.73 0.61
CA SER A 7 -21.66 -8.47 0.42
C SER A 7 -21.38 -7.55 -0.78
N ALA A 8 -22.14 -7.70 -1.87
CA ALA A 8 -22.05 -6.83 -3.03
C ALA A 8 -22.49 -5.40 -2.72
N VAL A 9 -23.59 -5.24 -1.99
CA VAL A 9 -24.08 -3.92 -1.54
C VAL A 9 -23.07 -3.28 -0.58
N ALA A 10 -22.57 -4.02 0.40
CA ALA A 10 -21.57 -3.52 1.34
C ALA A 10 -20.28 -3.07 0.63
N LYS A 11 -19.82 -3.83 -0.37
CA LYS A 11 -18.67 -3.45 -1.21
C LYS A 11 -18.94 -2.15 -1.97
N ALA A 12 -20.10 -2.01 -2.61
CA ALA A 12 -20.46 -0.79 -3.32
C ALA A 12 -20.53 0.43 -2.39
N SER A 13 -21.11 0.26 -1.19
CA SER A 13 -21.11 1.31 -0.16
C SER A 13 -19.71 1.68 0.30
N PHE A 14 -18.81 0.70 0.48
CA PHE A 14 -17.40 0.95 0.82
C PHE A 14 -16.67 1.72 -0.27
N GLU A 15 -16.83 1.34 -1.54
CA GLU A 15 -16.22 2.03 -2.68
C GLU A 15 -16.72 3.47 -2.80
N LEU A 16 -18.03 3.69 -2.64
CA LEU A 16 -18.64 5.02 -2.67
C LEU A 16 -18.16 5.90 -1.51
N ALA A 17 -18.16 5.38 -0.28
CA ALA A 17 -17.75 6.13 0.91
C ALA A 17 -16.27 6.54 0.87
N ASN A 18 -15.42 5.72 0.24
CA ASN A 18 -13.99 6.01 0.08
C ASN A 18 -13.66 6.69 -1.26
N SER A 19 -14.66 7.07 -2.05
CA SER A 19 -14.47 7.70 -3.37
C SER A 19 -13.51 6.91 -4.28
N ILE A 20 -13.59 5.58 -4.24
CA ILE A 20 -12.70 4.70 -4.99
C ILE A 20 -13.00 4.85 -6.48
N ARG A 21 -11.97 5.20 -7.26
CA ARG A 21 -12.08 5.37 -8.71
C ARG A 21 -11.70 4.07 -9.40
N ALA A 22 -12.61 3.56 -10.22
CA ALA A 22 -12.29 2.48 -11.14
C ALA A 22 -11.32 3.01 -12.19
N VAL A 23 -10.15 2.40 -12.27
CA VAL A 23 -9.14 2.70 -13.28
C VAL A 23 -9.05 1.49 -14.21
N PRO A 24 -9.01 1.68 -15.55
CA PRO A 24 -8.85 0.56 -16.48
C PRO A 24 -7.61 -0.27 -16.13
N SER A 25 -7.64 -1.60 -16.29
CA SER A 25 -6.47 -2.45 -16.00
C SER A 25 -5.26 -2.13 -16.89
N ALA A 26 -5.52 -1.53 -18.06
CA ALA A 26 -4.50 -1.05 -18.99
C ALA A 26 -3.96 0.35 -18.66
N ASP A 27 -4.36 0.95 -17.53
CA ASP A 27 -3.93 2.30 -17.15
C ASP A 27 -2.49 2.31 -16.62
N ALA A 28 -1.80 3.44 -16.82
CA ALA A 28 -0.40 3.66 -16.46
C ALA A 28 -0.13 3.53 -14.95
N VAL A 29 -1.16 3.68 -14.12
CA VAL A 29 -1.06 3.54 -12.65
C VAL A 29 -0.57 2.14 -12.26
N PHE A 30 -1.02 1.08 -12.95
CA PHE A 30 -0.60 -0.28 -12.65
C PHE A 30 0.70 -0.71 -13.35
N ARG A 31 1.13 -0.01 -14.42
CA ARG A 31 2.37 -0.35 -15.14
C ARG A 31 3.61 0.05 -14.37
N TYR A 32 4.51 -0.90 -14.10
CA TYR A 32 5.80 -0.62 -13.49
C TYR A 32 6.88 -0.43 -14.55
N ASP A 33 7.49 0.76 -14.60
CA ASP A 33 8.65 1.04 -15.45
C ASP A 33 9.92 1.10 -14.59
N HIS A 34 10.70 0.02 -14.64
CA HIS A 34 11.93 -0.12 -13.87
C HIS A 34 12.96 0.97 -14.20
N LYS A 35 13.06 1.39 -15.46
CA LYS A 35 14.03 2.41 -15.88
C LYS A 35 13.65 3.76 -15.29
N LYS A 36 12.36 4.14 -15.40
CA LYS A 36 11.84 5.39 -14.81
C LYS A 36 12.02 5.41 -13.29
N GLN A 37 11.77 4.31 -12.60
CA GLN A 37 11.99 4.21 -11.15
C GLN A 37 13.47 4.37 -10.79
N GLN A 38 14.37 3.67 -11.50
CA GLN A 38 15.80 3.75 -11.25
C GLN A 38 16.32 5.18 -11.44
N GLU A 39 15.91 5.87 -12.50
CA GLU A 39 16.29 7.26 -12.75
C GLU A 39 15.82 8.21 -11.63
N LEU A 40 14.60 8.02 -11.12
CA LEU A 40 14.08 8.80 -9.99
C LEU A 40 14.86 8.52 -8.70
N LEU A 41 15.18 7.25 -8.42
CA LEU A 41 15.96 6.82 -7.26
C LEU A 41 17.41 7.31 -7.30
N VAL A 42 17.97 7.51 -8.48
CA VAL A 42 19.30 8.12 -8.66
C VAL A 42 19.22 9.64 -8.46
N LYS A 43 18.22 10.31 -9.05
CA LYS A 43 18.07 11.77 -8.96
C LYS A 43 17.69 12.26 -7.56
N LYS A 44 16.93 11.45 -6.80
CA LYS A 44 16.45 11.74 -5.44
C LYS A 44 15.92 13.17 -5.26
N PRO A 45 15.00 13.66 -6.09
CA PRO A 45 14.56 15.06 -6.05
C PRO A 45 14.01 15.52 -4.69
N TRP A 46 13.47 14.59 -3.89
CA TRP A 46 13.03 14.83 -2.52
C TRP A 46 14.14 15.23 -1.54
N THR A 47 15.42 15.04 -1.86
CA THR A 47 16.51 15.55 -1.01
C THR A 47 16.66 17.06 -1.12
N ASN A 48 16.22 17.64 -2.23
CA ASN A 48 16.35 19.08 -2.50
C ASN A 48 15.07 19.85 -2.14
N ASP A 49 13.94 19.16 -2.00
CA ASP A 49 12.65 19.74 -1.63
C ASP A 49 11.95 18.84 -0.60
N PRO A 50 11.86 19.26 0.68
CA PRO A 50 11.12 18.53 1.72
C PRO A 50 9.63 18.34 1.42
N HIS A 51 9.05 19.15 0.52
CA HIS A 51 7.64 19.09 0.11
C HIS A 51 7.45 18.46 -1.29
N TYR A 52 8.44 17.71 -1.77
CA TYR A 52 8.39 17.08 -3.09
C TYR A 52 7.16 16.19 -3.29
N PHE A 53 6.84 15.36 -2.28
CA PHE A 53 5.68 14.47 -2.33
C PHE A 53 4.41 15.21 -1.92
N LYS A 54 3.44 15.25 -2.84
CA LYS A 54 2.21 16.02 -2.69
C LYS A 54 0.97 15.16 -2.51
N THR A 55 0.97 13.97 -3.12
CA THR A 55 -0.18 13.07 -3.04
C THR A 55 0.24 11.62 -2.83
N VAL A 56 -0.67 10.85 -2.23
CA VAL A 56 -0.55 9.41 -2.08
C VAL A 56 -1.78 8.75 -2.70
N GLN A 57 -1.55 7.81 -3.60
CA GLN A 57 -2.59 7.00 -4.22
C GLN A 57 -2.51 5.60 -3.64
N ILE A 58 -3.60 5.11 -3.05
CA ILE A 58 -3.64 3.81 -2.39
C ILE A 58 -4.59 2.91 -3.17
N SER A 59 -4.14 1.71 -3.55
CA SER A 59 -5.00 0.73 -4.20
C SER A 59 -6.11 0.27 -3.23
N ALA A 60 -7.29 -0.03 -3.76
CA ALA A 60 -8.41 -0.54 -2.95
C ALA A 60 -8.02 -1.83 -2.20
N LEU A 61 -7.18 -2.67 -2.81
CA LEU A 61 -6.64 -3.89 -2.21
C LEU A 61 -5.74 -3.57 -1.00
N ALA A 62 -4.79 -2.66 -1.17
CA ALA A 62 -3.90 -2.21 -0.11
C ALA A 62 -4.69 -1.64 1.08
N LEU A 63 -5.66 -0.77 0.79
CA LEU A 63 -6.54 -0.18 1.81
C LEU A 63 -7.29 -1.26 2.60
N LEU A 64 -7.92 -2.20 1.89
CA LEU A 64 -8.70 -3.25 2.53
C LEU A 64 -7.83 -4.15 3.40
N LYS A 65 -6.63 -4.54 2.92
CA LYS A 65 -5.67 -5.33 3.70
C LYS A 65 -5.23 -4.60 4.98
N MET A 66 -4.91 -3.31 4.89
CA MET A 66 -4.54 -2.50 6.06
C MET A 66 -5.68 -2.42 7.08
N VAL A 67 -6.90 -2.15 6.63
CA VAL A 67 -8.08 -2.04 7.51
C VAL A 67 -8.41 -3.38 8.17
N MET A 68 -8.29 -4.48 7.43
CA MET A 68 -8.50 -5.83 7.98
C MET A 68 -7.45 -6.18 9.03
N HIS A 69 -6.18 -5.85 8.77
CA HIS A 69 -5.08 -6.04 9.73
C HIS A 69 -5.29 -5.20 11.00
N ALA A 70 -5.55 -3.90 10.84
CA ALA A 70 -5.85 -2.99 11.94
C ALA A 70 -7.04 -3.48 12.78
N ARG A 71 -8.10 -3.95 12.14
CA ARG A 71 -9.26 -4.51 12.85
C ARG A 71 -8.90 -5.79 13.62
N SER A 72 -8.07 -6.66 13.06
CA SER A 72 -7.64 -7.89 13.75
C SER A 72 -6.74 -7.62 14.97
N GLY A 73 -6.00 -6.51 14.98
CA GLY A 73 -5.19 -6.06 16.12
C GLY A 73 -6.01 -5.64 17.34
N GLY A 74 -7.31 -5.35 17.18
CA GLY A 74 -8.18 -4.97 18.27
C GLY A 74 -7.73 -3.67 18.96
N ARG A 75 -7.13 -3.79 20.14
CA ARG A 75 -6.61 -2.67 20.94
C ARG A 75 -5.09 -2.50 20.85
N LEU A 76 -4.41 -3.44 20.22
CA LEU A 76 -2.96 -3.43 20.07
C LEU A 76 -2.57 -2.64 18.84
N GLU A 77 -1.46 -1.91 18.92
CA GLU A 77 -0.85 -1.30 17.75
C GLU A 77 -0.32 -2.40 16.82
N VAL A 78 -0.70 -2.29 15.54
CA VAL A 78 -0.23 -3.19 14.50
C VAL A 78 0.68 -2.45 13.53
N MET A 79 1.51 -3.22 12.83
CA MET A 79 2.44 -2.69 11.85
C MET A 79 2.52 -3.57 10.61
N GLY A 80 2.96 -2.98 9.51
CA GLY A 80 3.02 -3.59 8.20
C GLY A 80 3.92 -2.79 7.25
N LEU A 81 4.13 -3.33 6.06
CA LEU A 81 4.86 -2.66 5.00
C LEU A 81 3.96 -2.36 3.81
N MET A 82 4.28 -1.27 3.12
CA MET A 82 3.62 -0.83 1.90
C MET A 82 4.54 -1.05 0.70
N LEU A 83 4.00 -1.63 -0.36
CA LEU A 83 4.69 -1.88 -1.62
C LEU A 83 4.12 -0.98 -2.69
N GLY A 84 5.00 -0.39 -3.49
CA GLY A 84 4.59 0.65 -4.41
C GLY A 84 5.69 1.22 -5.27
N LYS A 85 5.40 2.36 -5.89
CA LYS A 85 6.31 3.09 -6.78
C LYS A 85 6.14 4.59 -6.61
N ILE A 86 7.09 5.34 -7.16
CA ILE A 86 7.03 6.81 -7.22
C ILE A 86 6.59 7.21 -8.62
N ASP A 87 5.59 8.08 -8.75
CA ASP A 87 5.22 8.68 -10.03
C ASP A 87 5.26 10.21 -9.95
N GLY A 88 6.45 10.76 -10.23
CA GLY A 88 6.72 12.17 -10.03
C GLY A 88 6.52 12.57 -8.55
N PRO A 89 5.73 13.61 -8.24
CA PRO A 89 5.46 14.02 -6.86
C PRO A 89 4.43 13.14 -6.13
N ASN A 90 4.02 12.02 -6.73
CA ASN A 90 2.99 11.14 -6.18
C ASN A 90 3.60 9.82 -5.70
N MET A 91 3.21 9.37 -4.51
CA MET A 91 3.50 8.02 -4.03
C MET A 91 2.33 7.11 -4.37
N VAL A 92 2.60 5.95 -4.95
CA VAL A 92 1.56 4.99 -5.34
C VAL A 92 1.76 3.71 -4.54
N VAL A 93 0.82 3.39 -3.65
CA VAL A 93 0.76 2.16 -2.86
C VAL A 93 -0.08 1.12 -3.60
N MET A 94 0.59 0.08 -4.08
CA MET A 94 -0.01 -0.98 -4.89
C MET A 94 -0.51 -2.12 -4.02
N ASP A 95 0.24 -2.48 -2.98
CA ASP A 95 -0.11 -3.56 -2.06
C ASP A 95 0.46 -3.33 -0.66
N THR A 96 -0.03 -4.08 0.33
CA THR A 96 0.48 -4.06 1.71
C THR A 96 0.50 -5.45 2.31
N PHE A 97 1.32 -5.64 3.35
CA PHE A 97 1.32 -6.85 4.15
C PHE A 97 1.60 -6.56 5.62
N ALA A 98 1.01 -7.39 6.47
CA ALA A 98 1.21 -7.36 7.91
C ALA A 98 2.61 -7.87 8.28
N LEU A 99 3.25 -7.23 9.25
CA LEU A 99 4.43 -7.80 9.90
C LEU A 99 3.99 -8.54 11.17
N PRO A 100 4.63 -9.69 11.51
CA PRO A 100 4.26 -10.50 12.68
C PRO A 100 4.84 -9.92 13.97
N VAL A 101 4.52 -8.65 14.24
CA VAL A 101 5.08 -7.88 15.35
C VAL A 101 3.97 -7.05 15.98
N GLU A 102 3.83 -7.18 17.29
CA GLU A 102 3.01 -6.29 18.10
C GLU A 102 3.80 -5.01 18.31
N GLY A 103 3.26 -3.90 17.79
CA GLY A 103 3.86 -2.60 18.00
C GLY A 103 3.69 -2.19 19.46
N THR A 104 4.73 -1.60 20.05
CA THR A 104 4.52 -0.69 21.17
C THR A 104 4.84 0.69 20.63
N GLU A 105 4.04 1.72 20.94
CA GLU A 105 4.19 3.09 20.40
C GLU A 105 5.64 3.64 20.44
N THR A 106 6.48 3.08 21.32
CA THR A 106 7.85 3.54 21.61
C THR A 106 8.98 2.71 20.98
N ARG A 107 8.71 1.52 20.41
CA ARG A 107 9.77 0.67 19.83
C ARG A 107 9.32 -0.03 18.55
N VAL A 108 9.91 0.36 17.43
CA VAL A 108 9.74 -0.30 16.13
C VAL A 108 10.98 -1.17 15.88
N ASN A 109 10.92 -2.46 16.22
CA ASN A 109 11.95 -3.43 15.81
C ASN A 109 11.45 -4.25 14.62
N ALA A 110 11.17 -3.56 13.51
CA ALA A 110 10.68 -4.18 12.27
C ALA A 110 11.80 -4.83 11.45
N GLN A 111 13.07 -4.48 11.72
CA GLN A 111 14.11 -4.49 10.68
C GLN A 111 14.40 -5.90 10.14
N ALA A 112 14.64 -6.90 10.98
CA ALA A 112 14.98 -8.24 10.52
C ALA A 112 13.82 -8.92 9.76
N ALA A 113 12.61 -8.90 10.34
CA ALA A 113 11.43 -9.49 9.71
C ALA A 113 11.03 -8.73 8.42
N ALA A 114 11.16 -7.41 8.40
CA ALA A 114 10.88 -6.60 7.21
C ALA A 114 11.75 -7.01 6.00
N TYR A 115 13.05 -7.28 6.21
CA TYR A 115 13.96 -7.61 5.11
C TYR A 115 13.65 -8.98 4.46
N GLU A 116 13.39 -10.01 5.26
CA GLU A 116 13.05 -11.36 4.75
C GLU A 116 11.77 -11.35 3.92
N TYR A 117 10.76 -10.59 4.39
CA TYR A 117 9.49 -10.45 3.69
C TYR A 117 9.57 -9.53 2.46
N MET A 118 10.43 -8.50 2.49
CA MET A 118 10.67 -7.66 1.31
C MET A 118 11.26 -8.47 0.14
N SER A 119 12.25 -9.33 0.41
CA SER A 119 12.88 -10.13 -0.65
C SER A 119 11.89 -11.08 -1.33
N THR A 120 11.11 -11.81 -0.53
CA THR A 120 10.11 -12.78 -1.04
C THR A 120 8.99 -12.10 -1.84
N TYR A 121 8.54 -10.92 -1.42
CA TYR A 121 7.44 -10.24 -2.12
C TYR A 121 7.89 -9.48 -3.38
N ILE A 122 9.11 -8.92 -3.39
CA ILE A 122 9.69 -8.34 -4.61
C ILE A 122 9.87 -9.43 -5.67
N GLU A 123 10.24 -10.66 -5.27
CA GLU A 123 10.29 -11.81 -6.18
C GLU A 123 8.91 -12.23 -6.67
N ALA A 124 7.89 -12.27 -5.80
CA ALA A 124 6.52 -12.63 -6.17
C ALA A 124 5.82 -11.56 -7.04
N ALA A 125 6.30 -10.31 -7.01
CA ALA A 125 5.75 -9.19 -7.77
C ALA A 125 6.43 -8.99 -9.15
N LYS A 126 7.43 -9.81 -9.50
CA LYS A 126 8.00 -9.90 -10.86
C LYS A 126 7.06 -10.65 -11.80
#